data_AF-A0A914KAP5-F1
#
_entry.id   AF-A0A914KAP5-F1
#
_cell.length_a   1.000
_cell.length_b   1.000
_cell.length_c   1.000
_cell.angle_alpha   90.00
_cell.angle_beta   90.00
_cell.angle_gamma   90.00
#
_symmetry.space_group_name_H-M   'P 1'
#
loop_
_entity.id
_entity.type
_entity.pdbx_description
1 polymer ?
#
loop_
_entity_poly.entity_id
_entity_poly.type
_entity_poly.pdbx_seq_one_letter_code
_entity_poly.pdbx_strand_id
1 'polypeptide(L)'
;MYSMRVLLLFSVLGTLWIVLCVVYSQLFGRNNFNEENRNIIKNIEKTISQIKDMDPKTIEYFQDQAKNRKIALNDVPMTEDYLVLYNVLVPEIYCTDLTRVGRVTDGGKWMCNPLRVKNMDKCTVYSLGISNEPSFEVDFQNFTGHKCLVRSVDKDDQTPETMKNIENANGVFKKAKISSLSDIKNHSYKFTDILKYFNDTVIDILKIDIEGYEFEIKDELFSVPICQILIEIHGGPALKTLQLLQEFSAHDYYLFSYEINGRYHTGAEYGFLHKSCFDKFGVQTILGRYLS
;
A
#
# COMPACT_ATOMS: atom_id res chain seq x y z
N MET A 1 57.27 60.40 -35.84
CA MET A 1 55.81 60.46 -36.02
C MET A 1 55.22 59.07 -35.79
N TYR A 2 54.98 58.70 -34.53
CA TYR A 2 54.20 57.50 -34.22
C TYR A 2 52.76 57.78 -34.61
N SER A 3 52.26 56.97 -35.54
CA SER A 3 50.98 57.16 -36.22
C SER A 3 49.81 57.17 -35.23
N MET A 4 48.99 58.22 -35.29
CA MET A 4 47.68 58.39 -34.66
C MET A 4 46.76 57.16 -34.76
N ARG A 5 47.05 56.21 -35.68
CA ARG A 5 46.31 54.96 -35.85
C ARG A 5 46.48 53.96 -34.69
N VAL A 6 47.60 53.98 -33.96
CA VAL A 6 47.82 53.02 -32.86
C VAL A 6 47.03 53.41 -31.61
N LEU A 7 46.92 54.70 -31.29
CA LEU A 7 46.13 55.19 -30.14
C LEU A 7 44.62 54.97 -30.31
N LEU A 8 44.10 55.08 -31.54
CA LEU A 8 42.68 54.82 -31.86
C LEU A 8 42.31 53.33 -31.74
N LEU A 9 43.24 52.41 -32.02
CA LEU A 9 43.01 50.97 -31.86
C LEU A 9 42.93 50.55 -30.38
N PHE A 10 43.76 51.14 -29.51
CA PHE A 10 43.69 50.87 -28.06
C PHE A 10 42.42 51.47 -27.42
N SER A 11 41.94 52.62 -27.88
CA SER A 11 40.69 53.20 -27.34
C SER A 11 39.45 52.38 -27.72
N VAL A 12 39.39 51.87 -28.96
CA VAL A 12 38.24 51.06 -29.43
C VAL A 12 38.21 49.69 -28.76
N LEU A 13 39.36 49.03 -28.59
CA LEU A 13 39.45 47.74 -27.89
C LEU A 13 39.14 47.86 -26.39
N GLY A 14 39.58 48.94 -25.74
CA GLY A 14 39.24 49.21 -24.34
C GLY A 14 37.74 49.46 -24.12
N THR A 15 37.10 50.22 -25.01
CA THR A 15 35.63 50.42 -24.96
C THR A 15 34.85 49.14 -25.24
N LEU A 16 35.32 48.28 -26.14
CA LEU A 16 34.66 47.01 -26.45
C LEU A 16 34.72 46.05 -25.26
N TRP A 17 35.83 46.02 -24.54
CA TRP A 17 36.00 45.21 -23.33
C TRP A 17 35.11 45.67 -22.18
N ILE A 18 34.98 46.99 -21.96
CA ILE A 18 34.08 47.53 -20.94
C ILE A 18 32.63 47.21 -21.30
N VAL A 19 32.23 47.36 -22.57
CA VAL A 19 30.88 46.99 -23.02
C VAL A 19 30.63 45.49 -22.87
N LEU A 20 31.60 44.63 -23.21
CA LEU A 20 31.51 43.18 -22.99
C LEU A 20 31.42 42.82 -21.51
N CYS A 21 32.17 43.49 -20.63
CA CYS A 21 32.08 43.29 -19.19
C CYS A 21 30.74 43.77 -18.62
N VAL A 22 30.21 44.90 -19.10
CA VAL A 22 28.90 45.43 -18.66
C VAL A 22 27.76 44.57 -19.19
N VAL A 23 27.84 44.10 -20.44
CA VAL A 23 26.87 43.16 -21.02
C VAL A 23 26.96 41.79 -20.36
N TYR A 24 28.17 41.30 -20.05
CA TYR A 24 28.36 40.07 -19.28
C TYR A 24 27.84 40.25 -17.84
N SER A 25 28.08 41.39 -17.19
CA SER A 25 27.52 41.65 -15.85
C SER A 25 26.01 41.89 -15.87
N GLN A 26 25.41 42.34 -16.98
CA GLN A 26 23.96 42.46 -17.12
C GLN A 26 23.28 41.15 -17.54
N LEU A 27 23.95 40.32 -18.35
CA LEU A 27 23.46 39.00 -18.79
C LEU A 27 23.68 37.91 -17.73
N PHE A 28 24.79 37.96 -16.99
CA PHE A 28 25.16 36.99 -15.94
C PHE A 28 25.07 37.53 -14.51
N GLY A 29 24.84 38.84 -14.30
CA GLY A 29 24.53 39.41 -12.97
C GLY A 29 23.12 39.13 -12.47
N ARG A 30 22.44 38.12 -13.05
CA ARG A 30 21.12 37.66 -12.62
C ARG A 30 21.24 36.65 -11.47
N ASN A 31 21.99 37.00 -10.41
CA ASN A 31 21.97 36.24 -9.16
C ASN A 31 20.64 36.36 -8.39
N ASN A 32 19.72 37.22 -8.83
CA ASN A 32 18.34 37.26 -8.33
C ASN A 32 17.44 36.14 -8.91
N PHE A 33 17.93 35.34 -9.87
CA PHE A 33 17.16 34.20 -10.41
C PHE A 33 17.17 32.97 -9.49
N ASN A 34 17.86 33.02 -8.35
CA ASN A 34 18.15 31.82 -7.58
C ASN A 34 17.44 31.72 -6.23
N GLU A 35 17.18 32.80 -5.49
CA GLU A 35 16.65 32.66 -4.11
C GLU A 35 15.13 32.79 -4.03
N GLU A 36 14.55 33.80 -4.70
CA GLU A 36 13.10 33.98 -4.78
C GLU A 36 12.42 32.81 -5.50
N ASN A 37 13.00 32.37 -6.63
CA ASN A 37 12.53 31.17 -7.33
C ASN A 37 12.68 29.89 -6.49
N ARG A 38 13.75 29.73 -5.70
CA ARG A 38 13.91 28.60 -4.77
C ARG A 38 12.86 28.63 -3.66
N ASN A 39 12.54 29.81 -3.14
CA ASN A 39 11.48 29.97 -2.13
C ASN A 39 10.10 29.71 -2.72
N ILE A 40 9.83 30.15 -3.95
CA ILE A 40 8.60 29.84 -4.67
C ILE A 40 8.48 28.33 -4.91
N ILE A 41 9.53 27.67 -5.41
CA ILE A 41 9.54 26.20 -5.61
C ILE A 41 9.31 25.49 -4.28
N LYS A 42 10.02 25.86 -3.20
CA LYS A 42 9.79 25.29 -1.87
C LYS A 42 8.37 25.50 -1.36
N ASN A 43 7.79 26.67 -1.60
CA ASN A 43 6.41 26.97 -1.22
C ASN A 43 5.41 26.17 -2.06
N ILE A 44 5.66 25.98 -3.36
CA ILE A 44 4.86 25.13 -4.23
C ILE A 44 4.96 23.67 -3.79
N GLU A 45 6.16 23.16 -3.54
CA GLU A 45 6.40 21.80 -3.03
C GLU A 45 5.70 21.58 -1.69
N LYS A 46 5.82 22.55 -0.76
CA LYS A 46 5.10 22.53 0.52
C LYS A 46 3.59 22.53 0.33
N THR A 47 3.07 23.35 -0.59
CA THR A 47 1.63 23.42 -0.88
C THR A 47 1.13 22.12 -1.52
N ILE A 48 1.89 21.55 -2.46
CA ILE A 48 1.59 20.25 -3.09
C ILE A 48 1.62 19.12 -2.06
N SER A 49 2.57 19.14 -1.13
CA SER A 49 2.61 18.20 0.00
C SER A 49 1.36 18.33 0.87
N GLN A 50 1.00 19.57 1.24
CA GLN A 50 -0.20 19.84 2.04
C GLN A 50 -1.51 19.42 1.35
N ILE A 51 -1.57 19.41 0.02
CA ILE A 51 -2.75 18.91 -0.73
C ILE A 51 -2.90 17.38 -0.60
N LYS A 52 -1.80 16.65 -0.40
CA LYS A 52 -1.81 15.18 -0.30
C LYS A 52 -2.02 14.65 1.11
N ASP A 53 -1.87 15.51 2.10
CA ASP A 53 -1.98 15.16 3.51
C ASP A 53 -3.34 15.57 4.09
N MET A 54 -3.80 14.80 5.07
CA MET A 54 -5.05 15.09 5.78
C MET A 54 -4.88 16.34 6.66
N ASP A 55 -5.94 17.17 6.78
CA ASP A 55 -5.92 18.35 7.64
C ASP A 55 -5.59 17.98 9.10
N PRO A 56 -4.65 18.69 9.77
CA PRO A 56 -4.24 18.36 11.14
C PRO A 56 -5.37 18.29 12.17
N LYS A 57 -6.42 19.12 12.05
CA LYS A 57 -7.57 19.08 12.97
C LYS A 57 -8.42 17.84 12.73
N THR A 58 -8.50 17.37 11.49
CA THR A 58 -9.17 16.09 11.18
C THR A 58 -8.40 14.94 11.82
N ILE A 59 -7.06 14.94 11.73
CA ILE A 59 -6.21 13.93 12.36
C ILE A 59 -6.42 13.92 13.89
N GLU A 60 -6.36 15.08 14.53
CA GLU A 60 -6.59 15.25 15.98
C GLU A 60 -7.99 14.71 16.37
N TYR A 61 -9.02 15.03 15.60
CA TYR A 61 -10.38 14.55 15.84
C TYR A 61 -10.49 13.02 15.81
N PHE A 62 -9.87 12.35 14.84
CA PHE A 62 -9.83 10.87 14.80
C PHE A 62 -9.06 10.29 16.00
N GLN A 63 -7.94 10.91 16.37
CA GLN A 63 -7.10 10.47 17.48
C GLN A 63 -7.84 10.59 18.82
N ASP A 64 -8.59 11.67 19.05
CA ASP A 64 -9.41 11.86 20.24
C ASP A 64 -10.53 10.81 20.36
N GLN A 65 -11.07 10.35 19.23
CA GLN A 65 -12.09 9.31 19.21
C GLN A 65 -11.55 7.90 19.50
N ALA A 66 -10.24 7.66 19.37
CA ALA A 66 -9.65 6.32 19.53
C ALA A 66 -9.97 5.69 20.89
N LYS A 67 -9.96 6.48 21.97
CA LYS A 67 -10.31 6.00 23.32
C LYS A 67 -11.78 5.54 23.39
N ASN A 68 -12.71 6.31 22.83
CA ASN A 68 -14.13 5.97 22.86
C ASN A 68 -14.43 4.75 21.99
N ARG A 69 -13.74 4.60 20.85
CA ARG A 69 -13.82 3.40 20.01
C ARG A 69 -13.37 2.17 20.79
N LYS A 70 -12.21 2.24 21.47
CA LYS A 70 -11.72 1.14 22.31
C LYS A 70 -12.72 0.74 23.41
N ILE A 71 -13.40 1.71 24.02
CA ILE A 71 -14.44 1.43 25.02
C ILE A 71 -15.65 0.73 24.38
N ALA A 72 -16.14 1.24 23.25
CA ALA A 72 -17.31 0.69 22.55
C ALA A 72 -17.07 -0.74 22.05
N LEU A 73 -15.82 -1.11 21.72
CA LEU A 73 -15.47 -2.48 21.32
C LEU A 73 -15.71 -3.52 22.43
N ASN A 74 -15.80 -3.12 23.71
CA ASN A 74 -16.15 -4.05 24.80
C ASN A 74 -17.59 -4.55 24.73
N ASP A 75 -18.46 -3.87 23.98
CA ASP A 75 -19.86 -4.23 23.82
C ASP A 75 -20.10 -5.17 22.61
N VAL A 76 -19.05 -5.58 21.90
CA VAL A 76 -19.16 -6.53 20.77
C VAL A 76 -19.56 -7.92 21.30
N PRO A 77 -20.70 -8.48 20.85
CA PRO A 77 -21.22 -9.71 21.42
C PRO A 77 -20.55 -10.97 20.87
N MET A 78 -20.61 -12.06 21.64
CA MET A 78 -20.26 -13.41 21.19
C MET A 78 -21.43 -14.06 20.42
N THR A 79 -21.98 -13.33 19.46
CA THR A 79 -23.05 -13.76 18.55
C THR A 79 -22.73 -13.31 17.13
N GLU A 80 -23.54 -13.70 16.14
CA GLU A 80 -23.44 -13.22 14.76
C GLU A 80 -24.05 -11.80 14.56
N ASP A 81 -24.17 -11.02 15.64
CA ASP A 81 -24.56 -9.61 15.58
C ASP A 81 -23.33 -8.71 15.45
N TYR A 82 -23.12 -8.17 14.26
CA TYR A 82 -21.99 -7.34 13.89
C TYR A 82 -22.24 -5.84 14.07
N LEU A 83 -23.40 -5.43 14.58
CA LEU A 83 -23.81 -4.01 14.64
C LEU A 83 -22.78 -3.15 15.36
N VAL A 84 -22.33 -3.57 16.55
CA VAL A 84 -21.36 -2.78 17.34
C VAL A 84 -20.02 -2.74 16.62
N LEU A 85 -19.51 -3.89 16.17
CA LEU A 85 -18.21 -3.97 15.49
C LEU A 85 -18.18 -3.04 14.28
N TYR A 86 -19.14 -3.16 13.35
CA TYR A 86 -19.14 -2.39 12.12
C TYR A 86 -19.40 -0.89 12.29
N ASN A 87 -20.09 -0.47 13.36
CA ASN A 87 -20.28 0.96 13.66
C ASN A 87 -19.04 1.61 14.31
N VAL A 88 -18.17 0.81 14.92
CA VAL A 88 -16.99 1.30 15.65
C VAL A 88 -15.74 1.33 14.77
N LEU A 89 -15.63 0.49 13.75
CA LEU A 89 -14.46 0.45 12.89
C LEU A 89 -14.31 1.70 12.01
N VAL A 90 -13.08 2.20 11.93
CA VAL A 90 -12.56 3.22 11.00
C VAL A 90 -11.08 2.96 10.72
N PRO A 91 -10.49 3.51 9.64
CA PRO A 91 -9.05 3.40 9.42
C PRO A 91 -8.22 3.96 10.59
N GLU A 92 -7.19 3.22 11.01
CA GLU A 92 -6.16 3.61 11.97
C GLU A 92 -5.01 4.38 11.32
N ILE A 93 -4.86 4.26 10.00
CA ILE A 93 -3.91 5.02 9.17
C ILE A 93 -4.60 5.58 7.93
N TYR A 94 -4.01 6.66 7.39
CA TYR A 94 -4.50 7.28 6.17
C TYR A 94 -3.64 6.87 4.95
N CYS A 95 -4.29 6.31 3.93
CA CYS A 95 -3.70 6.02 2.64
C CYS A 95 -4.19 7.06 1.61
N THR A 96 -3.29 7.89 1.10
CA THR A 96 -3.61 8.96 0.13
C THR A 96 -4.30 8.40 -1.12
N ASP A 97 -3.80 7.28 -1.64
CA ASP A 97 -4.30 6.59 -2.83
C ASP A 97 -4.91 5.23 -2.45
N LEU A 98 -5.93 5.25 -1.58
CA LEU A 98 -6.72 4.05 -1.27
C LEU A 98 -7.49 3.59 -2.52
N THR A 99 -7.16 2.41 -3.03
CA THR A 99 -7.64 1.94 -4.35
C THR A 99 -8.25 0.55 -4.23
N ARG A 100 -9.46 0.35 -4.76
CA ARG A 100 -10.06 -0.97 -4.90
C ARG A 100 -9.57 -1.63 -6.19
N VAL A 101 -8.93 -2.78 -6.10
CA VAL A 101 -8.26 -3.47 -7.22
C VAL A 101 -8.93 -4.82 -7.48
N GLY A 102 -9.07 -5.17 -8.76
CA GLY A 102 -9.80 -6.33 -9.22
C GLY A 102 -11.26 -6.02 -9.52
N ARG A 103 -12.07 -7.06 -9.58
CA ARG A 103 -13.49 -6.98 -9.94
C ARG A 103 -14.23 -5.93 -9.11
N VAL A 104 -15.07 -5.11 -9.76
CA VAL A 104 -15.86 -4.04 -9.10
C VAL A 104 -16.97 -4.55 -8.17
N THR A 105 -17.24 -5.84 -8.22
CA THR A 105 -18.17 -6.53 -7.31
C THR A 105 -17.36 -7.34 -6.29
N ASP A 106 -17.97 -8.39 -5.75
CA ASP A 106 -17.31 -9.42 -4.96
C ASP A 106 -15.99 -9.91 -5.61
N GLY A 107 -14.96 -10.10 -4.79
CA GLY A 107 -13.61 -10.55 -5.18
C GLY A 107 -12.52 -9.46 -5.29
N GLY A 108 -12.88 -8.20 -5.53
CA GLY A 108 -11.91 -7.09 -5.55
C GLY A 108 -11.55 -6.62 -4.15
N LYS A 109 -10.28 -6.25 -3.90
CA LYS A 109 -9.78 -5.89 -2.55
C LYS A 109 -9.27 -4.44 -2.47
N TRP A 110 -9.41 -3.79 -1.32
CA TRP A 110 -8.85 -2.46 -1.07
C TRP A 110 -7.35 -2.50 -0.77
N MET A 111 -6.56 -1.65 -1.45
CA MET A 111 -5.12 -1.55 -1.29
C MET A 111 -4.67 -0.15 -0.88
N CYS A 112 -3.69 -0.09 0.03
CA CYS A 112 -3.03 1.15 0.40
C CYS A 112 -1.92 1.51 -0.60
N ASN A 113 -2.08 2.63 -1.29
CA ASN A 113 -1.08 3.24 -2.19
C ASN A 113 -0.42 2.26 -3.19
N PRO A 114 -1.19 1.49 -3.99
CA PRO A 114 -0.65 0.42 -4.84
C PRO A 114 0.40 0.88 -5.86
N LEU A 115 0.34 2.12 -6.34
CA LEU A 115 1.33 2.64 -7.30
C LEU A 115 2.75 2.77 -6.74
N ARG A 116 2.94 2.73 -5.42
CA ARG A 116 4.27 2.73 -4.78
C ARG A 116 5.11 1.52 -5.20
N VAL A 117 4.44 0.42 -5.54
CA VAL A 117 5.06 -0.83 -6.03
C VAL A 117 5.95 -0.61 -7.25
N LYS A 118 5.59 0.32 -8.14
CA LYS A 118 6.38 0.62 -9.36
C LYS A 118 7.84 0.99 -9.06
N ASN A 119 8.08 1.58 -7.89
CA ASN A 119 9.39 2.08 -7.47
C ASN A 119 10.16 1.08 -6.58
N MET A 120 9.63 -0.11 -6.32
CA MET A 120 10.31 -1.13 -5.53
C MET A 120 11.34 -1.87 -6.39
N ASP A 121 12.43 -2.38 -5.80
CA ASP A 121 13.37 -3.21 -6.57
C ASP A 121 12.79 -4.59 -6.87
N LYS A 122 12.17 -5.19 -5.85
CA LYS A 122 11.49 -6.49 -5.89
C LYS A 122 10.13 -6.36 -5.23
N CYS A 123 9.16 -7.12 -5.73
CA CYS A 123 7.84 -7.21 -5.16
C CYS A 123 7.32 -8.65 -5.24
N THR A 124 6.83 -9.19 -4.12
CA THR A 124 6.23 -10.51 -4.03
C THR A 124 4.80 -10.40 -3.53
N VAL A 125 3.86 -10.95 -4.31
CA VAL A 125 2.43 -10.99 -3.97
C VAL A 125 2.01 -12.43 -3.77
N TYR A 126 1.27 -12.70 -2.71
CA TYR A 126 0.58 -13.96 -2.49
C TYR A 126 -0.92 -13.73 -2.57
N SER A 127 -1.63 -14.61 -3.29
CA SER A 127 -3.08 -14.60 -3.36
C SER A 127 -3.60 -16.00 -3.07
N LEU A 128 -4.24 -16.14 -1.91
CA LEU A 128 -4.75 -17.42 -1.41
C LEU A 128 -6.26 -17.47 -1.63
N GLY A 129 -6.72 -18.52 -2.30
CA GLY A 129 -8.12 -18.77 -2.65
C GLY A 129 -8.61 -17.96 -3.85
N ILE A 130 -7.89 -18.07 -4.98
CA ILE A 130 -8.24 -17.35 -6.20
C ILE A 130 -9.56 -17.83 -6.85
N SER A 131 -9.98 -19.08 -6.64
CA SER A 131 -11.26 -19.66 -7.06
C SER A 131 -11.74 -19.28 -8.47
N ASN A 132 -10.90 -19.46 -9.50
CA ASN A 132 -11.17 -19.10 -10.90
C ASN A 132 -11.50 -17.61 -11.14
N GLU A 133 -11.06 -16.75 -10.24
CA GLU A 133 -11.25 -15.30 -10.27
C GLU A 133 -9.87 -14.63 -10.18
N PRO A 134 -9.17 -14.45 -11.32
CA PRO A 134 -7.83 -13.87 -11.33
C PRO A 134 -7.85 -12.33 -11.46
N SER A 135 -8.99 -11.67 -11.20
CA SER A 135 -9.14 -10.25 -11.55
C SER A 135 -8.23 -9.36 -10.73
N PHE A 136 -8.08 -9.64 -9.43
CA PHE A 136 -7.18 -8.90 -8.57
C PHE A 136 -5.74 -8.97 -9.09
N GLU A 137 -5.26 -10.17 -9.42
CA GLU A 137 -3.88 -10.41 -9.85
C GLU A 137 -3.60 -9.72 -11.18
N VAL A 138 -4.52 -9.84 -12.14
CA VAL A 138 -4.42 -9.23 -13.47
C VAL A 138 -4.48 -7.71 -13.38
N ASP A 139 -5.48 -7.15 -12.70
CA ASP A 139 -5.66 -5.71 -12.62
C ASP A 139 -4.54 -5.06 -11.81
N PHE A 140 -4.11 -5.68 -10.71
CA PHE A 140 -2.98 -5.21 -9.93
C PHE A 140 -1.71 -5.11 -10.77
N GLN A 141 -1.41 -6.14 -11.57
CA GLN A 141 -0.21 -6.15 -12.41
C GLN A 141 -0.31 -5.16 -13.57
N ASN A 142 -1.47 -5.07 -14.23
CA ASN A 142 -1.72 -4.04 -15.24
C ASN A 142 -1.53 -2.62 -14.66
N PHE A 143 -2.09 -2.39 -13.48
CA PHE A 143 -2.05 -1.10 -12.80
C PHE A 143 -0.63 -0.73 -12.32
N THR A 144 0.14 -1.72 -11.86
CA THR A 144 1.49 -1.54 -11.30
C THR A 144 2.63 -1.82 -12.30
N GLY A 145 2.33 -2.09 -13.57
CA GLY A 145 3.35 -2.28 -14.61
C GLY A 145 4.06 -3.64 -14.55
N HIS A 146 3.35 -4.69 -14.13
CA HIS A 146 3.81 -6.09 -14.05
C HIS A 146 5.08 -6.28 -13.20
N LYS A 147 5.20 -5.48 -12.14
CA LYS A 147 6.43 -5.37 -11.36
C LYS A 147 6.64 -6.53 -10.39
N CYS A 148 5.55 -7.12 -9.90
CA CYS A 148 5.60 -8.13 -8.85
C CYS A 148 5.68 -9.54 -9.42
N LEU A 149 6.14 -10.48 -8.61
CA LEU A 149 5.93 -11.91 -8.83
C LEU A 149 4.70 -12.34 -8.05
N VAL A 150 3.70 -12.89 -8.73
CA VAL A 150 2.43 -13.30 -8.10
C VAL A 150 2.45 -14.80 -7.82
N ARG A 151 2.17 -15.19 -6.57
CA ARG A 151 1.98 -16.57 -6.14
C ARG A 151 0.50 -16.81 -5.89
N SER A 152 -0.18 -17.38 -6.88
CA SER A 152 -1.60 -17.72 -6.78
C SER A 152 -1.76 -19.13 -6.22
N VAL A 153 -2.60 -19.29 -5.22
CA VAL A 153 -2.78 -20.55 -4.50
C VAL A 153 -4.25 -20.85 -4.36
N ASP A 154 -4.65 -22.09 -4.63
CA ASP A 154 -6.03 -22.53 -4.42
C ASP A 154 -6.09 -24.04 -4.14
N LYS A 155 -7.11 -24.48 -3.41
CA LYS A 155 -7.36 -25.91 -3.14
C LYS A 155 -7.77 -26.67 -4.40
N ASP A 156 -8.45 -26.00 -5.33
CA ASP A 156 -9.02 -26.59 -6.54
C ASP A 156 -8.16 -26.30 -7.77
N ASP A 157 -8.35 -27.12 -8.80
CA ASP A 157 -7.75 -26.84 -10.11
C ASP A 157 -8.42 -25.62 -10.76
N GLN A 158 -7.63 -24.83 -11.47
CA GLN A 158 -8.10 -23.65 -12.17
C GLN A 158 -8.34 -23.98 -13.65
N THR A 159 -9.27 -23.24 -14.27
CA THR A 159 -9.52 -23.37 -15.71
C THR A 159 -8.27 -22.97 -16.52
N PRO A 160 -8.11 -23.47 -17.75
CA PRO A 160 -7.01 -23.06 -18.63
C PRO A 160 -6.96 -21.55 -18.87
N GLU A 161 -8.12 -20.88 -18.90
CA GLU A 161 -8.20 -19.42 -19.03
C GLU A 161 -7.64 -18.71 -17.79
N THR A 162 -8.07 -19.13 -16.59
CA THR A 162 -7.53 -18.62 -15.33
C THR A 162 -6.01 -18.78 -15.26
N MET A 163 -5.51 -19.97 -15.60
CA MET A 163 -4.06 -20.26 -15.59
C MET A 163 -3.30 -19.34 -16.54
N LYS A 164 -3.83 -19.10 -17.75
CA LYS A 164 -3.25 -18.17 -18.72
C LYS A 164 -3.26 -16.73 -18.21
N ASN A 165 -4.33 -16.32 -17.54
CA ASN A 165 -4.43 -14.97 -16.96
C ASN A 165 -3.42 -14.76 -15.84
N ILE A 166 -3.21 -15.76 -14.98
CA ILE A 166 -2.17 -15.74 -13.94
C ILE A 166 -0.78 -15.65 -14.57
N GLU A 167 -0.48 -16.44 -15.60
CA GLU A 167 0.81 -16.40 -16.30
C GLU A 167 1.06 -15.01 -16.92
N ASN A 168 0.05 -14.45 -17.61
CA ASN A 168 0.12 -13.10 -18.17
C ASN A 168 0.34 -12.02 -17.10
N ALA A 169 -0.18 -12.24 -15.90
CA ALA A 169 0.01 -11.38 -14.74
C ALA A 169 1.36 -11.63 -14.02
N ASN A 170 2.38 -12.16 -14.70
CA ASN A 170 3.68 -12.54 -14.12
C ASN A 170 3.51 -13.38 -12.83
N GLY A 171 2.56 -14.31 -12.89
CA GLY A 171 2.15 -15.14 -11.78
C GLY A 171 2.43 -16.62 -12.02
N VAL A 172 2.45 -17.36 -10.92
CA VAL A 172 2.51 -18.82 -10.92
C VAL A 172 1.40 -19.37 -10.03
N PHE A 173 0.81 -20.48 -10.45
CA PHE A 173 -0.23 -21.15 -9.68
C PHE A 173 0.31 -22.38 -8.94
N LYS A 174 -0.15 -22.56 -7.70
CA LYS A 174 0.04 -23.78 -6.91
C LYS A 174 -1.30 -24.29 -6.40
N LYS A 175 -1.65 -25.52 -6.77
CA LYS A 175 -2.72 -26.25 -6.10
C LYS A 175 -2.30 -26.61 -4.67
N ALA A 176 -2.92 -25.98 -3.70
CA ALA A 176 -2.75 -26.22 -2.28
C ALA A 176 -3.94 -25.71 -1.48
N LYS A 177 -4.49 -26.58 -0.62
CA LYS A 177 -5.38 -26.19 0.46
C LYS A 177 -4.55 -25.68 1.63
N ILE A 178 -4.80 -24.45 2.08
CA ILE A 178 -4.15 -23.94 3.29
C ILE A 178 -4.74 -24.65 4.52
N SER A 179 -3.86 -25.12 5.41
CA SER A 179 -4.23 -25.88 6.59
C SER A 179 -3.24 -25.71 7.74
N SER A 180 -3.68 -25.95 8.98
CA SER A 180 -2.82 -25.90 10.16
C SER A 180 -1.74 -26.99 10.23
N LEU A 181 -1.86 -28.04 9.41
CA LEU A 181 -0.89 -29.12 9.25
C LEU A 181 -0.69 -29.45 7.78
N SER A 182 0.54 -29.75 7.38
CA SER A 182 0.86 -30.14 6.00
C SER A 182 0.62 -31.63 5.78
N ASP A 183 -0.14 -31.95 4.74
CA ASP A 183 -0.35 -33.29 4.20
C ASP A 183 -0.21 -33.22 2.67
N ILE A 184 1.01 -33.53 2.21
CA ILE A 184 1.39 -33.46 0.80
C ILE A 184 0.49 -34.33 -0.07
N LYS A 185 0.04 -35.50 0.45
CA LYS A 185 -0.80 -36.44 -0.31
C LYS A 185 -2.16 -35.85 -0.63
N ASN A 186 -2.70 -35.07 0.30
CA ASN A 186 -4.00 -34.42 0.18
C ASN A 186 -3.90 -32.97 -0.32
N HIS A 187 -2.73 -32.57 -0.82
CA HIS A 187 -2.45 -31.18 -1.21
C HIS A 187 -2.77 -30.15 -0.12
N SER A 188 -2.64 -30.52 1.14
CA SER A 188 -2.86 -29.62 2.27
C SER A 188 -1.52 -29.11 2.78
N TYR A 189 -1.39 -27.81 3.02
CA TYR A 189 -0.12 -27.18 3.36
C TYR A 189 -0.32 -26.08 4.39
N LYS A 190 0.59 -26.04 5.35
CA LYS A 190 0.88 -24.84 6.13
C LYS A 190 1.21 -23.67 5.21
N PHE A 191 0.78 -22.47 5.59
CA PHE A 191 1.08 -21.26 4.84
C PHE A 191 2.60 -21.08 4.66
N THR A 192 3.36 -21.28 5.73
CA THR A 192 4.83 -21.19 5.72
C THR A 192 5.51 -22.22 4.82
N ASP A 193 4.89 -23.37 4.56
CA ASP A 193 5.45 -24.38 3.64
C ASP A 193 5.27 -23.98 2.17
N ILE A 194 4.25 -23.19 1.85
CA ILE A 194 4.10 -22.59 0.52
C ILE A 194 5.21 -21.57 0.25
N LEU A 195 5.59 -20.77 1.26
CA LEU A 195 6.72 -19.85 1.14
C LEU A 195 8.03 -20.59 0.86
N LYS A 196 8.28 -21.67 1.60
CA LYS A 196 9.46 -22.54 1.38
C LYS A 196 9.46 -23.15 -0.02
N TYR A 197 8.31 -23.59 -0.52
CA TYR A 197 8.19 -24.13 -1.87
C TYR A 197 8.63 -23.14 -2.95
N PHE A 198 8.26 -21.87 -2.81
CA PHE A 198 8.64 -20.81 -3.74
C PHE A 198 9.98 -20.14 -3.44
N ASN A 199 10.62 -20.52 -2.33
CA ASN A 199 11.84 -19.92 -1.81
C ASN A 199 11.71 -18.40 -1.54
N ASP A 200 10.52 -17.99 -1.08
CA ASP A 200 10.21 -16.61 -0.71
C ASP A 200 10.30 -16.44 0.81
N THR A 201 10.80 -15.31 1.29
CA THR A 201 11.02 -15.02 2.73
C THR A 201 10.33 -13.75 3.23
N VAL A 202 9.83 -12.93 2.30
CA VAL A 202 9.13 -11.67 2.57
C VAL A 202 7.97 -11.56 1.59
N ILE A 203 6.85 -11.02 2.05
CA ILE A 203 5.66 -10.78 1.24
C ILE A 203 5.30 -9.30 1.29
N ASP A 204 5.11 -8.68 0.13
CA ASP A 204 4.72 -7.28 0.06
C ASP A 204 3.22 -7.10 0.20
N ILE A 205 2.46 -7.97 -0.47
CA ILE A 205 1.01 -7.96 -0.45
C ILE A 205 0.52 -9.41 -0.33
N LEU A 206 -0.31 -9.66 0.66
CA LEU A 206 -0.96 -10.95 0.87
C LEU A 206 -2.48 -10.78 0.79
N LYS A 207 -3.09 -11.33 -0.26
CA LYS A 207 -4.55 -11.50 -0.37
C LYS A 207 -4.95 -12.86 0.22
N ILE A 208 -5.96 -12.87 1.07
CA ILE A 208 -6.48 -14.06 1.75
C ILE A 208 -8.00 -14.10 1.61
N ASP A 209 -8.50 -15.17 1.01
CA ASP A 209 -9.91 -15.43 0.83
C ASP A 209 -10.11 -16.95 0.79
N ILE A 210 -10.14 -17.59 1.98
CA ILE A 210 -9.97 -19.05 2.10
C ILE A 210 -11.13 -19.71 2.85
N GLU A 211 -12.31 -19.07 2.82
CA GLU A 211 -13.60 -19.64 3.20
C GLU A 211 -13.63 -20.20 4.63
N GLY A 212 -13.25 -19.37 5.61
CA GLY A 212 -13.39 -19.67 7.04
C GLY A 212 -12.11 -20.17 7.71
N TYR A 213 -11.06 -20.44 6.93
CA TYR A 213 -9.76 -20.87 7.46
C TYR A 213 -8.87 -19.70 7.92
N GLU A 214 -9.37 -18.47 7.85
CA GLU A 214 -8.65 -17.24 8.22
C GLU A 214 -8.26 -17.21 9.70
N PHE A 215 -9.12 -17.73 10.57
CA PHE A 215 -8.86 -17.80 12.02
C PHE A 215 -7.75 -18.80 12.38
N GLU A 216 -7.52 -19.82 11.55
CA GLU A 216 -6.61 -20.91 11.85
C GLU A 216 -5.16 -20.61 11.43
N ILE A 217 -4.95 -19.66 10.53
CA ILE A 217 -3.62 -19.38 9.93
C ILE A 217 -2.88 -18.22 10.60
N LYS A 218 -3.53 -17.51 11.53
CA LYS A 218 -3.02 -16.27 12.14
C LYS A 218 -1.61 -16.40 12.73
N ASP A 219 -1.33 -17.48 13.46
CA ASP A 219 -0.01 -17.70 14.08
C ASP A 219 1.09 -17.85 13.01
N GLU A 220 0.78 -18.48 11.88
CA GLU A 220 1.69 -18.58 10.75
C GLU A 220 1.87 -17.24 10.04
N LEU A 221 0.78 -16.48 9.84
CA LEU A 221 0.83 -15.14 9.24
C LEU A 221 1.78 -14.23 9.99
N PHE A 222 1.69 -14.18 11.32
CA PHE A 222 2.51 -13.30 12.15
C PHE A 222 3.97 -13.75 12.25
N SER A 223 4.30 -14.98 11.84
CA SER A 223 5.69 -15.46 11.76
C SER A 223 6.41 -15.02 10.47
N VAL A 224 5.68 -14.45 9.51
CA VAL A 224 6.20 -14.03 8.20
C VAL A 224 6.26 -12.51 8.12
N PRO A 225 7.37 -11.92 7.61
CA PRO A 225 7.41 -10.50 7.28
C PRO A 225 6.46 -10.19 6.11
N ILE A 226 5.28 -9.67 6.43
CA ILE A 226 4.27 -9.26 5.46
C ILE A 226 4.03 -7.76 5.59
N CYS A 227 4.04 -7.01 4.47
CA CYS A 227 3.74 -5.59 4.52
C CYS A 227 2.23 -5.31 4.53
N GLN A 228 1.51 -5.66 3.46
CA GLN A 228 0.05 -5.46 3.37
C GLN A 228 -0.69 -6.80 3.42
N ILE A 229 -1.76 -6.86 4.21
CA ILE A 229 -2.68 -8.00 4.29
C ILE A 229 -4.06 -7.52 3.86
N LEU A 230 -4.63 -8.19 2.87
CA LEU A 230 -5.96 -7.98 2.32
C LEU A 230 -6.76 -9.25 2.57
N ILE A 231 -7.59 -9.27 3.62
CA ILE A 231 -8.22 -10.50 4.11
C ILE A 231 -9.73 -10.36 4.13
N GLU A 232 -10.43 -11.35 3.58
CA GLU A 232 -11.86 -11.51 3.85
C GLU A 232 -12.06 -12.48 5.01
N ILE A 233 -12.66 -12.00 6.09
CA ILE A 233 -12.96 -12.83 7.26
C ILE A 233 -14.38 -13.36 7.10
N HIS A 234 -14.51 -14.68 7.02
CA HIS A 234 -15.79 -15.35 6.79
C HIS A 234 -16.45 -15.86 8.07
N GLY A 235 -17.64 -15.34 8.37
CA GLY A 235 -18.58 -15.93 9.32
C GLY A 235 -18.18 -15.81 10.80
N GLY A 236 -18.88 -16.60 11.63
CA GLY A 236 -18.63 -16.68 13.07
C GLY A 236 -19.10 -15.48 13.89
N PRO A 237 -18.95 -15.54 15.23
CA PRO A 237 -19.35 -14.45 16.11
C PRO A 237 -18.51 -13.17 15.91
N ALA A 238 -19.15 -12.00 16.00
CA ALA A 238 -18.49 -10.70 15.85
C ALA A 238 -17.30 -10.54 16.80
N LEU A 239 -17.40 -11.05 18.04
CA LEU A 239 -16.30 -11.02 18.99
C LEU A 239 -15.06 -11.82 18.53
N LYS A 240 -15.22 -12.92 17.77
CA LYS A 240 -14.07 -13.66 17.21
C LYS A 240 -13.37 -12.85 16.13
N THR A 241 -14.14 -12.17 15.27
CA THR A 241 -13.59 -11.25 14.28
C THR A 241 -12.83 -10.13 14.97
N LEU A 242 -13.43 -9.48 15.97
CA LEU A 242 -12.72 -8.45 16.76
C LEU A 242 -11.41 -8.98 17.36
N GLN A 243 -11.40 -10.16 17.97
CA GLN A 243 -10.18 -10.77 18.52
C GLN A 243 -9.09 -10.94 17.47
N LEU A 244 -9.43 -11.38 16.26
CA LEU A 244 -8.47 -11.48 15.17
C LEU A 244 -7.95 -10.09 14.74
N LEU A 245 -8.81 -9.07 14.63
CA LEU A 245 -8.37 -7.69 14.33
C LEU A 245 -7.43 -7.15 15.43
N GLN A 246 -7.69 -7.46 16.70
CA GLN A 246 -6.82 -7.09 17.82
C GLN A 246 -5.47 -7.81 17.77
N GLU A 247 -5.44 -9.06 17.30
CA GLU A 247 -4.18 -9.80 17.09
C GLU A 247 -3.34 -9.19 15.97
N PHE A 248 -3.95 -8.75 14.85
CA PHE A 248 -3.24 -7.96 13.85
C PHE A 248 -2.62 -6.70 14.48
N SER A 249 -3.39 -5.95 15.26
CA SER A 249 -2.90 -4.76 15.95
C SER A 249 -1.78 -5.06 16.95
N ALA A 250 -1.85 -6.17 17.68
CA ALA A 250 -0.80 -6.62 18.59
C ALA A 250 0.52 -6.94 17.87
N HIS A 251 0.47 -7.27 16.58
CA HIS A 251 1.61 -7.52 15.71
C HIS A 251 1.94 -6.32 14.79
N ASP A 252 1.64 -5.10 15.24
CA ASP A 252 1.99 -3.84 14.56
C ASP A 252 1.38 -3.64 13.16
N TYR A 253 0.28 -4.34 12.86
CA TYR A 253 -0.56 -4.02 11.71
C TYR A 253 -1.60 -2.96 12.05
N TYR A 254 -1.78 -2.00 11.15
CA TYR A 254 -2.77 -0.93 11.29
C TYR A 254 -3.87 -1.14 10.25
N LEU A 255 -5.12 -1.06 10.69
CA LEU A 255 -6.27 -1.12 9.79
C LEU A 255 -6.27 0.13 8.88
N PHE A 256 -6.34 -0.05 7.56
CA PHE A 256 -6.49 1.07 6.62
C PHE A 256 -7.82 1.06 5.87
N SER A 257 -8.52 -0.07 5.81
CA SER A 257 -9.83 -0.19 5.16
C SER A 257 -10.60 -1.38 5.73
N TYR A 258 -11.92 -1.28 5.70
CA TYR A 258 -12.80 -2.45 5.79
C TYR A 258 -14.03 -2.26 4.88
N GLU A 259 -14.54 -3.33 4.30
CA GLU A 259 -15.73 -3.36 3.45
C GLU A 259 -16.64 -4.50 3.91
N ILE A 260 -17.86 -4.19 4.35
CA ILE A 260 -18.84 -5.21 4.76
C ILE A 260 -19.28 -5.98 3.52
N ASN A 261 -19.29 -7.31 3.59
CA ASN A 261 -19.76 -8.14 2.49
C ASN A 261 -21.26 -7.86 2.26
N GLY A 262 -21.59 -7.39 1.04
CA GLY A 262 -22.97 -6.99 0.71
C GLY A 262 -23.97 -8.14 0.64
N ARG A 263 -23.50 -9.39 0.62
CA ARG A 263 -24.33 -10.60 0.61
C ARG A 263 -24.50 -11.22 2.00
N TYR A 264 -23.44 -11.21 2.80
CA TYR A 264 -23.40 -11.83 4.12
C TYR A 264 -22.85 -10.84 5.15
N HIS A 265 -23.70 -10.32 6.04
CA HIS A 265 -23.27 -9.39 7.10
C HIS A 265 -22.28 -10.01 8.11
N THR A 266 -22.13 -11.34 8.13
CA THR A 266 -21.13 -12.03 8.94
C THR A 266 -19.75 -12.12 8.26
N GLY A 267 -19.60 -11.56 7.07
CA GLY A 267 -18.35 -11.44 6.35
C GLY A 267 -17.97 -9.98 6.07
N ALA A 268 -16.68 -9.70 6.07
CA ALA A 268 -16.14 -8.41 5.65
C ALA A 268 -14.69 -8.55 5.18
N GLU A 269 -14.32 -7.67 4.26
CA GLU A 269 -12.94 -7.49 3.83
C GLU A 269 -12.24 -6.48 4.74
N TYR A 270 -10.96 -6.73 5.03
CA TYR A 270 -10.11 -5.88 5.85
C TYR A 270 -8.76 -5.67 5.17
N GLY A 271 -8.26 -4.45 5.24
CA GLY A 271 -6.94 -4.07 4.75
C GLY A 271 -6.05 -3.62 5.89
N PHE A 272 -4.88 -4.24 6.02
CA PHE A 272 -3.89 -3.94 7.04
C PHE A 272 -2.53 -3.61 6.44
N LEU A 273 -1.81 -2.67 7.07
CA LEU A 273 -0.41 -2.36 6.74
C LEU A 273 0.45 -2.48 7.99
N HIS A 274 1.51 -3.27 7.90
CA HIS A 274 2.51 -3.38 8.96
C HIS A 274 3.31 -2.08 9.11
N LYS A 275 3.53 -1.64 10.35
CA LYS A 275 4.25 -0.40 10.68
C LYS A 275 5.61 -0.27 10.00
N SER A 276 6.36 -1.36 9.89
CA SER A 276 7.69 -1.35 9.25
C SER A 276 7.65 -1.02 7.75
N CYS A 277 6.47 -1.07 7.12
CA CYS A 277 6.28 -0.81 5.70
C CYS A 277 5.61 0.53 5.40
N PHE A 278 5.44 1.41 6.39
CA PHE A 278 4.84 2.73 6.20
C PHE A 278 5.59 3.57 5.15
N ASP A 279 6.91 3.71 5.27
CA ASP A 279 7.71 4.46 4.30
C ASP A 279 7.65 3.84 2.90
N LYS A 280 7.69 2.50 2.85
CA LYS A 280 7.62 1.71 1.62
C LYS A 280 6.32 2.01 0.86
N PHE A 281 5.20 2.06 1.57
CA PHE A 281 3.89 2.39 0.99
C PHE A 281 3.51 3.88 1.12
N GLY A 282 4.42 4.75 1.57
CA GLY A 282 4.20 6.19 1.64
C GLY A 282 3.10 6.62 2.63
N VAL A 283 2.89 5.87 3.71
CA VAL A 283 1.96 6.25 4.79
C VAL A 283 2.70 7.10 5.81
N GLN A 284 2.17 8.29 6.10
CA GLN A 284 2.77 9.25 7.04
C GLN A 284 1.84 9.64 8.19
N THR A 285 0.56 9.28 8.10
CA THR A 285 -0.48 9.74 9.03
C THR A 285 -1.13 8.56 9.75
N ILE A 286 -1.06 8.60 11.08
CA ILE A 286 -1.77 7.69 11.99
C ILE A 286 -2.99 8.42 12.53
N LEU A 287 -4.17 7.85 12.29
CA LEU A 287 -5.47 8.39 12.71
C LEU A 287 -5.87 7.92 14.10
N GLY A 288 -5.34 6.80 14.56
CA GLY A 288 -5.58 6.27 15.89
C GLY A 288 -5.04 4.86 16.03
N ARG A 289 -5.03 4.34 17.26
CA ARG A 289 -4.77 2.93 17.53
C ARG A 289 -5.72 2.46 18.60
N TYR A 290 -6.84 1.89 18.17
CA TYR A 290 -7.95 1.51 19.05
C TYR A 290 -8.23 0.00 19.04
N LEU A 291 -7.61 -0.75 18.11
CA LEU A 291 -7.59 -2.20 18.10
C LEU A 291 -6.50 -2.80 19.02
N SER A 292 -5.52 -2.00 19.49
CA SER A 292 -4.56 -2.39 20.54
C SER A 292 -5.04 -1.97 21.92
#